data_AF-A0A8C9G5I9-F1
#
_entry.id   AF-A0A8C9G5I9-F1
#
_cell.length_a   1.000
_cell.length_b   1.000
_cell.length_c   1.000
_cell.angle_alpha   90.00
_cell.angle_beta   90.00
_cell.angle_gamma   90.00
#
_symmetry.space_group_name_H-M   'P 1'
#
loop_
_entity.id
_entity.type
_entity.pdbx_description
1 polymer ?
#
loop_
_entity_poly.entity_id
_entity_poly.type
_entity_poly.pdbx_seq_one_letter_code
_entity_poly.pdbx_strand_id
1 'polypeptide(L)'
;MKRKLFLYNFKNLRWAKGRRETYLCYVVKRRDSATSCSLDFGYLRNKMGCHVEVLFLRYISAWDLDPGRCYRITWFTSWSPCYDCARHVADFLRAYPNLTLRIFTARLYFCEDRKAEPEGLRRLHRAGAQIA
;
A
#
# COMPACT_ATOMS: atom_id res chain seq x y z
N MET A 1 1.25 8.65 14.38
CA MET A 1 1.07 7.34 15.07
C MET A 1 1.87 7.32 16.37
N LYS A 2 1.36 6.75 17.47
CA LYS A 2 2.12 6.61 18.73
C LYS A 2 3.28 5.61 18.58
N ARG A 3 4.45 5.89 19.15
CA ARG A 3 5.67 5.03 19.03
C ARG A 3 5.43 3.57 19.43
N LYS A 4 4.77 3.32 20.56
CA LYS A 4 4.46 1.94 21.03
C LYS A 4 3.63 1.15 20.02
N LEU A 5 2.65 1.81 19.40
CA LEU A 5 1.77 1.22 18.39
C LEU A 5 2.51 0.90 17.10
N PHE A 6 3.41 1.80 16.67
CA PHE A 6 4.29 1.56 15.51
C PHE A 6 5.18 0.34 15.74
N LEU A 7 5.91 0.30 16.86
CA LEU A 7 6.81 -0.82 17.19
C LEU A 7 6.05 -2.15 17.29
N TYR A 8 4.84 -2.15 17.86
CA TYR A 8 4.04 -3.35 17.96
C TYR A 8 3.61 -3.89 16.58
N ASN A 9 3.13 -3.01 15.70
CA ASN A 9 2.58 -3.41 14.40
C ASN A 9 3.63 -3.59 13.30
N PHE A 10 4.78 -2.91 13.34
CA PHE A 10 5.80 -2.99 12.28
C PHE A 10 6.96 -3.92 12.63
N LYS A 11 7.01 -4.53 13.81
CA LYS A 11 8.01 -5.55 14.14
C LYS A 11 7.90 -6.74 13.20
N ASN A 12 8.90 -6.97 12.35
CA ASN A 12 9.00 -8.11 11.45
C ASN A 12 9.15 -9.40 12.28
N LEU A 13 8.05 -10.12 12.46
CA LEU A 13 8.00 -11.41 13.14
C LEU A 13 7.45 -12.43 12.17
N ARG A 14 8.04 -13.61 12.11
CA ARG A 14 7.56 -14.72 11.27
C ARG A 14 6.14 -15.16 11.62
N TRP A 15 5.82 -15.20 12.91
CA TRP A 15 4.48 -15.50 13.41
C TRP A 15 4.02 -14.37 14.32
N ALA A 16 2.99 -13.64 13.89
CA ALA A 16 2.49 -12.47 14.59
C ALA A 16 1.04 -12.68 15.06
N LYS A 17 0.87 -13.62 16.00
CA LYS A 17 -0.44 -13.95 16.58
C LYS A 17 -1.06 -12.72 17.24
N GLY A 18 -2.34 -12.48 16.98
CA GLY A 18 -3.11 -11.37 17.56
C GLY A 18 -3.03 -10.03 16.80
N ARG A 19 -2.17 -9.90 15.77
CA ARG A 19 -2.10 -8.68 14.94
C ARG A 19 -3.15 -8.68 13.83
N ARG A 20 -4.40 -8.43 14.20
CA ARG A 20 -5.55 -8.37 13.28
C ARG A 20 -5.70 -7.03 12.55
N GLU A 21 -4.89 -6.03 12.92
CA GLU A 21 -4.91 -4.71 12.28
C GLU A 21 -3.78 -4.58 11.25
N THR A 22 -4.10 -3.93 10.14
CA THR A 22 -3.13 -3.55 9.12
C THR A 22 -3.01 -2.03 9.11
N TYR A 23 -1.79 -1.56 9.30
CA TYR A 23 -1.42 -0.15 9.20
C TYR A 23 -0.66 0.10 7.90
N LEU A 24 -0.99 1.21 7.26
CA LEU A 24 -0.36 1.68 6.05
C LEU A 24 0.06 3.13 6.29
N CYS A 25 1.36 3.37 6.41
CA CYS A 25 1.92 4.71 6.32
C CYS A 25 2.22 5.02 4.85
N TYR A 26 2.01 6.25 4.41
CA TYR A 26 2.22 6.60 3.02
C TYR A 26 2.89 7.96 2.86
N VAL A 27 3.54 8.12 1.71
CA VAL A 27 4.04 9.39 1.21
C VAL A 27 3.67 9.51 -0.27
N VAL A 28 3.05 10.63 -0.64
CA VAL A 28 2.72 10.98 -2.03
C VAL A 28 3.64 12.10 -2.47
N LYS A 29 4.39 11.88 -3.54
CA LYS A 29 5.27 12.87 -4.15
C LYS A 29 4.84 13.19 -5.56
N ARG A 30 4.90 14.46 -5.93
CA ARG A 30 4.82 14.90 -7.33
C ARG A 30 6.22 14.98 -7.90
N ARG A 31 6.42 14.48 -9.12
CA ARG A 31 7.68 14.64 -9.86
C ARG A 31 7.58 15.86 -10.76
N ASP A 32 7.85 17.03 -10.19
CA ASP A 32 7.92 18.29 -10.91
C ASP A 32 9.39 18.56 -11.25
N SER A 33 9.85 18.07 -12.41
CA SER A 33 11.24 18.22 -12.88
C SER A 33 12.30 17.88 -11.80
N ALA A 34 13.44 18.59 -11.75
CA ALA A 34 14.61 18.22 -10.95
C ALA A 34 14.35 18.13 -9.42
N THR A 35 13.21 18.63 -8.93
CA THR A 35 12.88 18.69 -7.51
C THR A 35 11.57 17.97 -7.22
N SER A 36 11.64 16.84 -6.50
CA SER A 36 10.41 16.15 -6.07
C SER A 36 9.81 16.82 -4.84
N CYS A 37 8.57 17.30 -4.93
CA CYS A 37 7.83 17.86 -3.79
C CYS A 37 6.92 16.79 -3.17
N SER A 38 6.88 16.72 -1.84
CA SER A 38 5.94 15.85 -1.12
C SER A 38 4.60 16.58 -1.00
N LEU A 39 3.52 15.96 -1.50
CA LEU A 39 2.18 16.53 -1.48
C LEU A 39 1.44 16.23 -0.19
N ASP A 40 1.50 14.96 0.24
CA ASP A 40 0.91 14.52 1.49
C ASP A 40 1.67 13.31 2.05
N PHE A 41 1.58 13.15 3.36
CA PHE A 41 2.07 11.99 4.06
C PHE A 41 1.21 11.73 5.30
N GLY A 42 1.00 10.47 5.61
CA GLY A 42 0.10 10.11 6.68
C GLY A 42 0.12 8.63 6.98
N TYR A 43 -0.88 8.19 7.72
CA TYR A 43 -1.12 6.78 7.95
C TYR A 43 -2.60 6.49 8.05
N LEU A 44 -2.97 5.30 7.59
CA LEU A 44 -4.30 4.74 7.67
C LEU A 44 -4.25 3.40 8.42
N ARG A 45 -5.40 2.97 8.91
CA ARG A 45 -5.61 1.61 9.40
C ARG A 45 -6.87 1.03 8.80
N ASN A 46 -6.96 -0.30 8.78
CA ASN A 46 -8.19 -0.99 8.38
C ASN A 46 -9.37 -0.58 9.26
N LYS A 47 -10.57 -0.60 8.66
CA LYS A 47 -11.86 -0.39 9.34
C LYS A 47 -12.65 -1.71 9.28
N MET A 48 -13.72 -1.83 10.07
CA MET A 48 -14.58 -3.02 10.03
C MET A 48 -15.02 -3.30 8.58
N GLY A 49 -14.70 -4.49 8.08
CA GLY A 49 -15.03 -4.93 6.72
C GLY A 49 -14.24 -4.25 5.59
N CYS A 50 -13.24 -3.42 5.87
CA CYS A 50 -12.49 -2.71 4.83
C CYS A 50 -10.98 -2.68 5.10
N HIS A 51 -10.23 -3.30 4.18
CA HIS A 51 -8.77 -3.33 4.20
C HIS A 51 -8.17 -1.95 3.92
N VAL A 52 -7.00 -1.69 4.49
CA VAL A 52 -6.39 -0.35 4.49
C VAL A 52 -5.97 0.10 3.08
N GLU A 53 -5.63 -0.85 2.22
CA GLU A 53 -5.27 -0.63 0.82
C GLU A 53 -6.45 -0.06 0.04
N VAL A 54 -7.64 -0.65 0.20
CA VAL A 54 -8.87 -0.16 -0.44
C VAL A 54 -9.26 1.22 0.09
N LEU A 55 -9.09 1.46 1.40
CA LEU A 55 -9.31 2.78 1.98
C LEU A 55 -8.35 3.82 1.38
N PHE A 56 -7.08 3.47 1.20
CA PHE A 56 -6.12 4.36 0.55
C PHE A 56 -6.49 4.63 -0.92
N LEU A 57 -6.90 3.61 -1.67
CA LEU A 57 -7.32 3.78 -3.07
C LEU A 57 -8.51 4.76 -3.16
N ARG A 58 -9.50 4.65 -2.29
CA ARG A 58 -10.63 5.62 -2.23
C ARG A 58 -10.15 7.02 -1.88
N TYR A 59 -9.23 7.13 -0.94
CA TYR A 59 -8.65 8.41 -0.52
C TYR A 59 -7.94 9.11 -1.68
N ILE A 60 -7.05 8.41 -2.40
CA ILE A 60 -6.29 9.01 -3.50
C ILE A 60 -7.15 9.22 -4.76
N SER A 61 -8.18 8.40 -4.98
CA SER A 61 -9.11 8.58 -6.11
C SER A 61 -9.97 9.84 -5.97
N ALA A 62 -10.13 10.35 -4.74
CA ALA A 62 -10.83 11.61 -4.49
C ALA A 62 -9.95 12.83 -4.75
N TRP A 63 -8.66 12.64 -5.04
CA TRP A 63 -7.77 13.73 -5.42
C TRP A 63 -7.91 14.04 -6.90
N ASP A 64 -7.82 15.32 -7.24
CA ASP A 64 -7.73 15.78 -8.64
C ASP A 64 -6.30 15.58 -9.15
N LEU A 65 -5.99 14.34 -9.55
CA LEU A 65 -4.69 13.96 -10.08
C LEU A 65 -4.55 14.39 -11.53
N ASP A 66 -3.73 15.41 -11.78
CA ASP A 66 -3.41 15.92 -13.11
C ASP A 66 -2.79 14.80 -13.99
N PRO A 67 -3.45 14.37 -15.09
CA PRO A 67 -2.94 13.34 -15.98
C PRO A 67 -1.61 13.71 -16.64
N GLY A 68 -1.30 15.01 -16.77
CA GLY A 68 -0.04 15.50 -17.33
C GLY A 68 1.16 15.41 -16.38
N ARG A 69 0.94 15.03 -15.11
CA ARG A 69 1.99 14.97 -14.09
C ARG A 69 2.21 13.55 -13.60
N CYS A 70 3.47 13.24 -13.28
CA CYS A 70 3.85 11.97 -12.69
C CYS A 70 3.86 12.05 -11.17
N TYR A 71 3.28 11.05 -10.51
CA TYR A 71 3.29 10.95 -9.06
C TYR A 71 3.96 9.65 -8.62
N ARG A 72 4.58 9.71 -7.43
CA ARG A 72 5.14 8.54 -6.76
C ARG A 72 4.49 8.38 -5.40
N ILE A 73 3.81 7.26 -5.24
CA ILE A 73 3.23 6.82 -3.97
C ILE A 73 4.18 5.80 -3.36
N THR A 74 4.49 5.96 -2.08
CA THR A 74 5.29 5.00 -1.32
C THR A 74 4.50 4.57 -0.10
N TRP A 75 4.20 3.28 0.00
CA TRP A 75 3.55 2.65 1.13
C TRP A 75 4.57 1.96 2.03
N PHE A 76 4.36 2.08 3.33
CA PHE A 76 5.01 1.29 4.37
C PHE A 76 3.90 0.57 5.13
N THR A 77 3.80 -0.73 4.91
CA THR A 77 2.68 -1.56 5.39
C THR A 77 3.15 -2.50 6.50
N SER A 78 2.31 -2.69 7.52
CA SER A 78 2.59 -3.67 8.58
C SER A 78 2.43 -5.12 8.09
N TRP A 79 1.58 -5.34 7.10
CA TRP A 79 1.30 -6.62 6.44
C TRP A 79 1.22 -6.38 4.94
N SER A 80 1.63 -7.36 4.13
CA SER A 80 1.50 -7.28 2.68
C SER A 80 0.02 -7.29 2.28
N PRO A 81 -0.34 -6.69 1.14
CA PRO A 81 -1.70 -6.78 0.63
C PRO A 81 -2.12 -8.23 0.42
N CYS A 82 -3.37 -8.55 0.79
CA CYS A 82 -3.98 -9.82 0.44
C CYS A 82 -4.25 -9.90 -1.07
N TYR A 83 -4.60 -11.08 -1.58
CA TYR A 83 -4.87 -11.31 -3.00
C TYR A 83 -5.88 -10.30 -3.61
N ASP A 84 -7.03 -10.11 -2.96
CA ASP A 84 -8.08 -9.22 -3.48
C ASP A 84 -7.64 -7.75 -3.47
N CYS A 85 -6.91 -7.32 -2.43
CA CYS A 85 -6.35 -5.98 -2.36
C CYS A 85 -5.28 -5.77 -3.44
N ALA A 86 -4.41 -6.76 -3.66
CA ALA A 86 -3.40 -6.73 -4.69
C ALA A 86 -4.01 -6.62 -6.09
N ARG A 87 -5.14 -7.31 -6.34
CA ARG A 87 -5.92 -7.15 -7.57
C ARG A 87 -6.45 -5.73 -7.74
N HIS A 88 -7.13 -5.18 -6.74
CA HIS A 88 -7.67 -3.81 -6.82
C HIS A 88 -6.58 -2.76 -7.05
N VAL A 89 -5.44 -2.89 -6.38
CA VAL A 89 -4.31 -1.98 -6.55
C VAL A 89 -3.69 -2.13 -7.94
N ALA A 90 -3.54 -3.35 -8.46
CA ALA A 90 -3.06 -3.56 -9.82
C ALA A 90 -3.99 -2.94 -10.88
N ASP A 91 -5.30 -3.10 -10.70
CA ASP A 91 -6.28 -2.53 -11.62
C ASP A 91 -6.31 -0.99 -11.53
N PHE A 92 -6.12 -0.42 -10.34
CA PHE A 92 -5.94 1.02 -10.14
C PHE A 92 -4.69 1.56 -10.85
N LEU A 93 -3.54 0.89 -10.73
CA LEU A 93 -2.31 1.33 -11.42
C LEU A 93 -2.43 1.31 -12.94
N ARG A 94 -3.24 0.40 -13.51
CA ARG A 94 -3.53 0.41 -14.95
C ARG A 94 -4.41 1.57 -15.37
N ALA A 95 -5.36 1.98 -14.53
CA ALA A 95 -6.22 3.13 -14.81
C ALA A 95 -5.45 4.47 -14.73
N TYR A 96 -4.39 4.53 -13.93
CA TYR A 96 -3.58 5.73 -13.71
C TYR A 96 -2.10 5.50 -14.05
N PRO A 97 -1.73 5.49 -15.35
CA PRO A 97 -0.36 5.14 -15.79
C PRO A 97 0.71 6.16 -15.35
N ASN A 98 0.30 7.37 -14.97
CA ASN A 98 1.17 8.41 -14.41
C ASN A 98 1.52 8.19 -12.93
N LEU A 99 0.92 7.19 -12.27
CA LEU A 99 1.21 6.82 -10.89
C LEU A 99 2.23 5.69 -10.81
N THR A 100 3.25 5.89 -10.00
CA THR A 100 4.20 4.82 -9.62
C THR A 100 4.03 4.46 -8.16
N LEU A 101 3.94 3.17 -7.86
CA LEU A 101 3.75 2.67 -6.50
C LEU A 101 4.96 1.86 -6.02
N ARG A 102 5.43 2.19 -4.82
CA ARG A 102 6.39 1.41 -4.05
C ARG A 102 5.72 0.90 -2.78
N ILE A 103 5.86 -0.38 -2.49
CA ILE A 103 5.32 -1.01 -1.29
C ILE A 103 6.49 -1.62 -0.53
N PHE A 104 6.72 -1.11 0.67
CA PHE A 104 7.57 -1.75 1.67
C PHE A 104 6.67 -2.46 2.66
N THR A 105 6.88 -3.75 2.88
CA THR A 105 6.06 -4.51 3.83
C THR A 105 6.88 -5.09 4.97
N ALA A 106 6.37 -4.93 6.20
CA ALA A 106 7.06 -5.46 7.38
C ALA A 106 6.91 -6.98 7.50
N ARG A 107 5.81 -7.55 6.97
CA ARG A 107 5.49 -8.98 7.05
C ARG A 107 4.62 -9.41 5.88
N LEU A 108 4.82 -10.62 5.40
CA LEU A 108 3.95 -11.22 4.39
C LEU A 108 2.64 -11.71 5.04
N TYR A 109 1.52 -11.33 4.45
CA TYR A 109 0.19 -11.84 4.80
C TYR A 109 0.02 -13.22 4.15
N PHE A 110 -0.32 -14.22 4.96
CA PHE A 110 -0.65 -15.57 4.51
C PHE A 110 -2.03 -15.91 5.04
N CYS A 111 -3.04 -16.00 4.17
CA CYS A 111 -4.30 -16.61 4.55
C CYS A 111 -4.14 -18.12 4.42
N GLU A 112 -4.28 -18.86 5.53
CA GLU A 112 -4.13 -20.32 5.52
C GLU A 112 -5.13 -21.00 4.56
N ASP A 113 -6.31 -20.38 4.37
CA ASP A 113 -7.39 -20.93 3.54
C ASP A 113 -7.24 -20.65 2.03
N ARG A 114 -6.42 -19.69 1.64
CA ARG A 114 -6.28 -19.27 0.24
C ARG A 114 -4.81 -19.10 -0.10
N LYS A 115 -4.16 -20.12 -0.66
CA LYS A 115 -2.74 -20.08 -1.12
C LYS A 115 -2.46 -19.09 -2.27
N ALA A 116 -3.30 -18.09 -2.47
CA ALA A 116 -3.28 -17.16 -3.59
C ALA A 116 -2.49 -15.87 -3.31
N GLU A 117 -2.09 -15.56 -2.07
CA GLU A 117 -1.34 -14.32 -1.80
C GLU A 117 -0.05 -14.16 -2.61
N PRO A 118 0.78 -15.21 -2.80
CA PRO A 118 1.95 -15.10 -3.66
C PRO A 118 1.58 -14.69 -5.09
N GLU A 119 0.41 -15.11 -5.59
CA GLU A 119 -0.07 -14.71 -6.91
C GLU A 119 -0.52 -13.24 -6.93
N GLY A 120 -1.16 -12.77 -5.86
CA GLY A 120 -1.51 -11.35 -5.69
C GLY A 120 -0.30 -10.44 -5.78
N LEU A 121 0.77 -10.77 -5.04
CA LEU A 121 2.02 -10.00 -5.06
C LEU A 121 2.70 -10.05 -6.44
N ARG A 122 2.71 -11.22 -7.11
CA ARG A 122 3.21 -11.33 -8.49
C ARG A 122 2.40 -10.47 -9.46
N ARG A 123 1.08 -10.40 -9.30
CA ARG A 123 0.19 -9.56 -10.12
C ARG A 123 0.50 -8.07 -9.93
N LEU A 124 0.70 -7.64 -8.69
CA LEU A 124 1.14 -6.27 -8.39
C LEU A 124 2.47 -5.93 -9.04
N HIS A 125 3.45 -6.82 -8.93
CA HIS A 125 4.75 -6.64 -9.56
C HIS A 125 4.63 -6.50 -11.09
N ARG A 126 3.82 -7.35 -11.73
CA ARG A 126 3.52 -7.25 -13.18
C ARG A 126 2.79 -5.96 -13.56
N ALA A 127 2.03 -5.36 -12.65
CA ALA A 127 1.37 -4.07 -12.86
C ALA A 127 2.32 -2.87 -12.65
N GLY A 128 3.62 -3.10 -12.39
CA GLY A 128 4.62 -2.05 -12.24
C GLY A 128 4.84 -1.58 -10.80
N ALA A 129 4.18 -2.19 -9.81
CA ALA A 129 4.45 -1.90 -8.39
C ALA A 129 5.80 -2.50 -7.97
N GLN A 130 6.63 -1.69 -7.30
CA GLN A 130 7.88 -2.16 -6.72
C GLN A 130 7.60 -2.64 -5.29
N ILE A 131 7.84 -3.92 -5.02
CA ILE A 131 7.56 -4.55 -3.71
C ILE A 131 8.89 -4.94 -3.07
N ALA A 132 9.08 -4.56 -1.80
CA ALA A 132 10.26 -4.88 -1.00
C ALA A 132 9.90 -5.20 0.46
#